data_AF-A0A1V5RAW5-F1
#
_entry.id   AF-A0A1V5RAW5-F1
#
_cell.length_a   1.000
_cell.length_b   1.000
_cell.length_c   1.000
_cell.angle_alpha   90.00
_cell.angle_beta   90.00
_cell.angle_gamma   90.00
#
_symmetry.space_group_name_H-M   'P 1'
#
loop_
_entity.id
_entity.type
_entity.pdbx_description
1 polymer ?
#
loop_
_entity_poly.entity_id
_entity_poly.type
_entity_poly.pdbx_seq_one_letter_code
_entity_poly.pdbx_strand_id
1 'polypeptide(L)' 'MQGRTVLVIAHRLSTIHNSDLIIVLEDGSIIEAGTHDELIARQGQYWRLYTGVFELE' A
#
# COMPACT_ATOMS: atom_id res chain seq x y z
N MET A 1 15.25 -1.47 -9.25
CA MET A 1 15.06 -2.89 -8.89
C MET A 1 14.90 -3.68 -10.18
N GLN A 2 15.98 -4.07 -10.85
CA GLN A 2 15.90 -4.68 -12.19
C GLN A 2 16.54 -6.06 -12.17
N GLY A 3 15.88 -7.03 -12.81
CA GLY A 3 16.36 -8.41 -12.95
C GLY A 3 16.33 -9.25 -11.67
N ARG A 4 15.60 -8.82 -10.63
CA ARG A 4 15.49 -9.52 -9.34
C ARG A 4 14.13 -9.25 -8.69
N THR A 5 13.61 -10.21 -7.95
CA THR A 5 12.46 -10.02 -7.06
C THR A 5 12.90 -9.26 -5.82
N VAL A 6 12.17 -8.21 -5.44
CA VAL A 6 12.46 -7.38 -4.27
C VAL A 6 11.22 -7.30 -3.40
N LEU A 7 11.38 -7.69 -2.13
CA LEU A 7 10.35 -7.50 -1.10
C LEU A 7 10.74 -6.27 -0.26
N VAL A 8 9.85 -5.29 -0.20
CA VAL A 8 10.05 -4.03 0.55
C VAL A 8 8.99 -3.89 1.62
N ILE A 9 9.41 -3.65 2.86
CA ILE A 9 8.53 -3.22 3.95
C ILE A 9 8.65 -1.70 4.05
N ALA A 10 7.56 -0.99 3.77
CA ALA A 10 7.57 0.46 3.70
C ALA A 10 7.22 1.11 5.04
N HIS A 11 8.10 1.98 5.53
CA HIS A 11 7.75 2.99 6.54
C HIS A 11 7.25 4.29 5.90
N ARG A 12 7.56 4.50 4.62
CA ARG A 12 7.17 5.66 3.83
C ARG A 12 6.41 5.18 2.60
N LEU A 13 5.15 5.58 2.47
CA LEU A 13 4.33 5.16 1.33
C LEU A 13 4.91 5.57 -0.03
N SER A 14 5.70 6.65 -0.10
CA SER A 14 6.38 7.08 -1.32
C SER A 14 7.39 6.06 -1.87
N THR A 15 7.92 5.15 -1.05
CA THR A 15 8.89 4.15 -1.50
C THR A 15 8.27 2.98 -2.25
N ILE A 16 6.95 2.79 -2.12
CA ILE A 16 6.22 1.67 -2.73
C ILE A 16 5.28 2.08 -3.85
N HIS A 17 5.29 3.36 -4.25
CA HIS A 17 4.43 3.87 -5.32
C HIS A 17 4.65 3.13 -6.66
N ASN A 18 5.90 2.79 -6.98
CA ASN A 18 6.27 2.09 -8.22
C ASN A 18 6.37 0.56 -8.06
N SER A 19 5.79 -0.01 -7.01
CA SER A 19 5.81 -1.46 -6.80
C SER A 19 4.84 -2.15 -7.75
N ASP A 20 5.26 -3.27 -8.34
CA ASP A 20 4.39 -4.11 -9.18
C ASP A 20 3.20 -4.68 -8.39
N LEU A 21 3.38 -4.89 -7.09
CA LEU A 21 2.35 -5.35 -6.16
C LEU A 21 2.56 -4.71 -4.78
N ILE A 22 1.49 -4.16 -4.22
CA ILE A 22 1.40 -3.66 -2.86
C ILE A 22 0.45 -4.57 -2.09
N ILE A 23 0.84 -4.92 -0.86
CA ILE A 23 0.03 -5.71 0.07
C ILE A 23 -0.15 -4.88 1.33
N VAL A 24 -1.40 -4.67 1.74
CA VAL A 24 -1.75 -4.04 3.01
C VAL A 24 -2.05 -5.13 4.03
N LEU A 25 -1.32 -5.08 5.15
CA LEU A 25 -1.50 -5.97 6.29
C LEU A 25 -2.15 -5.20 7.44
N GLU A 26 -3.21 -5.76 7.99
CA GLU A 26 -3.89 -5.27 9.19
C GLU A 26 -4.23 -6.49 10.06
N ASP A 27 -3.92 -6.43 11.36
CA ASP A 27 -4.16 -7.52 12.32
C ASP A 27 -3.68 -8.91 11.88
N GLY A 28 -2.50 -8.96 11.25
CA GLY A 28 -1.89 -10.21 10.76
C GLY A 28 -2.56 -10.81 9.52
N SER A 29 -3.51 -10.10 8.90
CA SER A 29 -4.24 -10.53 7.71
C SER A 29 -3.97 -9.59 6.53
N ILE A 30 -3.96 -10.16 5.32
CA ILE A 30 -3.93 -9.36 4.08
C ILE A 30 -5.34 -8.86 3.82
N ILE A 31 -5.53 -7.55 3.89
CA ILE A 31 -6.82 -6.90 3.68
C ILE A 31 -6.95 -6.31 2.28
N GLU A 32 -5.84 -5.91 1.66
CA GLU A 32 -5.81 -5.36 0.31
C GLU A 32 -4.55 -5.79 -0.44
N ALA A 33 -4.70 -6.01 -1.75
CA ALA A 33 -3.60 -6.27 -2.66
C ALA A 33 -3.91 -5.65 -4.05
N GLY A 34 -2.88 -5.09 -4.67
CA GLY A 34 -2.96 -4.50 -6.01
C GLY A 34 -1.81 -3.53 -6.29
N THR A 35 -1.86 -2.90 -7.45
CA THR A 35 -1.01 -1.76 -7.79
C THR A 35 -1.41 -0.51 -7.01
N HIS A 36 -0.55 0.51 -6.98
CA HIS A 36 -0.88 1.79 -6.36
C HIS A 36 -2.20 2.37 -6.87
N ASP A 37 -2.37 2.43 -8.19
CA ASP A 37 -3.55 3.05 -8.82
C ASP A 37 -4.85 2.30 -8.49
N GLU A 38 -4.82 0.96 -8.50
CA GLU A 38 -5.97 0.13 -8.11
C GLU A 38 -6.37 0.36 -6.65
N LEU A 39 -5.38 0.45 -5.75
CA LEU A 39 -5.64 0.64 -4.32
C LEU A 39 -6.12 2.05 -3.99
N ILE A 40 -5.61 3.08 -4.68
CA ILE A 40 -6.12 4.45 -4.58
C ILE A 40 -7.57 4.53 -5.07
N ALA A 41 -7.90 3.87 -6.19
CA ALA A 41 -9.25 3.86 -6.74
C ALA A 41 -10.28 3.20 -5.81
N ARG A 42 -9.86 2.20 -5.01
CA ARG A 42 -10.72 1.51 -4.04
C ARG A 42 -11.09 2.36 -2.82
N GLN A 43 -10.36 3.44 -2.55
CA GLN A 43 -10.56 4.29 -1.37
C GLN A 43 -10.59 3.51 -0.03
N GLY A 44 -9.81 2.42 0.04
CA GLY A 44 -9.68 1.56 1.22
C GLY A 44 -8.62 2.02 2.23
N GLN A 45 -8.10 1.10 3.04
CA GLN A 45 -7.05 1.35 4.03
C GLN A 45 -5.77 1.92 3.41
N TYR A 46 -5.34 1.40 2.25
CA TYR A 46 -4.18 1.95 1.56
C TYR A 46 -4.36 3.45 1.27
N TRP A 47 -5.52 3.81 0.74
CA TRP A 47 -5.86 5.20 0.41
C TRP A 47 -5.94 6.08 1.65
N ARG A 48 -6.52 5.60 2.76
CA ARG A 48 -6.55 6.32 4.04
C ARG A 48 -5.15 6.63 4.56
N LEU A 49 -4.28 5.62 4.60
CA LEU A 49 -2.89 5.76 5.02
C LEU A 49 -2.11 6.72 4.10
N TYR A 50 -2.38 6.67 2.78
CA TYR A 50 -1.71 7.51 1.79
C TYR A 50 -2.14 8.99 1.86
N THR A 51 -3.43 9.25 2.03
CA THR A 51 -3.98 10.61 2.09
C THR A 51 -3.86 11.26 3.46
N GLY A 52 -3.57 10.46 4.51
CA GLY A 52 -3.55 10.94 5.88
C GLY A 52 -4.94 11.28 6.41
N VAL A 53 -5.99 10.80 5.75
CA VAL A 53 -7.37 10.87 6.24
C VAL A 53 -7.50 9.81 7.33
N PHE A 54 -7.12 10.20 8.53
CA PHE A 54 -7.48 9.47 9.74
C PHE A 54 -8.83 10.00 10.20
N GLU A 55 -9.81 9.10 10.38
CA GLU A 55 -11.04 9.45 11.07
C GLU A 55 -10.65 10.01 12.45
N LEU A 56 -10.91 11.31 12.64
CA LEU A 56 -10.99 11.91 13.96
C LEU A 56 -12.28 11.36 14.59
N GLU A 57 -12.19 10.19 15.23
CA GLU A 57 -13.12 9.85 16.30
C GLU A 57 -12.76 10.58 17.60
#